data_AF-A0AAU4RNA0-F1
#
_entry.id   AF-A0AAU4RNA0-F1
#
_cell.length_a   1.000
_cell.length_b   1.000
_cell.length_c   1.000
_cell.angle_alpha   90.00
_cell.angle_beta   90.00
_cell.angle_gamma   90.00
#
_symmetry.space_group_name_H-M   'P 1'
#
loop_
_entity.id
_entity.type
_entity.pdbx_description
1 polymer ?
#
loop_
_entity_poly.entity_id
_entity_poly.type
_entity_poly.pdbx_seq_one_letter_code
_entity_poly.pdbx_strand_id
1 'polypeptide(L)'
;MNHEPTRCLRPDCRFSPLLGLTEIGGLEVFAYCSIACKEFTEASLVVARSEPTTETERRSHQLILINELLNLRAHAAEYDEAPGLCGVLDAGS
;
A
#
# COMPACT_ATOMS: atom_id res chain seq x y z
N MET A 1 -0.58 19.22 -20.80
CA MET A 1 0.11 19.40 -19.51
C MET A 1 0.53 18.02 -19.04
N ASN A 2 1.82 17.70 -19.13
CA ASN A 2 2.35 16.41 -18.70
C ASN A 2 2.45 16.44 -17.17
N HIS A 3 1.48 15.84 -16.49
CA HIS A 3 1.68 15.43 -15.10
C HIS A 3 2.60 14.22 -15.12
N GLU A 4 3.91 14.43 -15.01
CA GLU A 4 4.77 13.33 -14.55
C GLU A 4 4.39 13.06 -13.09
N PRO A 5 3.77 11.91 -12.76
CA PRO A 5 3.46 11.60 -11.39
C PRO A 5 4.78 11.35 -10.67
N THR A 6 5.33 12.37 -10.03
CA THR A 6 6.57 12.24 -9.22
C THR A 6 6.35 11.41 -7.96
N ARG A 7 5.12 10.98 -7.68
CA ARG A 7 4.71 10.25 -6.48
C ARG A 7 3.63 9.24 -6.80
N CYS A 8 3.60 8.15 -6.04
CA CYS A 8 2.53 7.17 -6.04
C CYS A 8 1.16 7.83 -5.82
N LEU A 9 0.13 7.42 -6.58
CA LEU A 9 -1.22 7.99 -6.48
C LEU A 9 -1.99 7.60 -5.22
N ARG A 10 -1.53 6.61 -4.44
CA ARG A 10 -2.14 6.31 -3.14
C ARG A 10 -2.01 7.54 -2.21
N PRO A 11 -3.10 8.00 -1.58
CA PRO A 11 -3.04 9.06 -0.57
C PRO A 11 -1.99 8.75 0.51
N ASP A 12 -1.28 9.79 0.95
CA ASP A 12 -0.23 9.74 1.98
C ASP A 12 1.00 8.87 1.67
N CYS A 13 1.03 8.20 0.50
CA CYS A 13 2.19 7.43 0.07
C CYS A 13 3.34 8.36 -0.36
N ARG A 14 4.51 8.14 0.22
CA ARG A 14 5.71 8.96 -0.04
C ARG A 14 6.67 8.34 -1.06
N PHE A 15 6.37 7.12 -1.51
CA PHE A 15 7.23 6.38 -2.42
C PHE A 15 7.07 6.83 -3.87
N SER A 16 8.19 6.78 -4.61
CA SER A 16 8.18 6.95 -6.06
C SER A 16 7.36 5.84 -6.73
N PRO A 17 6.70 6.11 -7.85
CA PRO A 17 5.97 5.07 -8.57
C PRO A 17 6.90 3.97 -9.12
N LEU A 18 6.32 2.79 -9.36
CA LEU A 18 7.08 1.65 -9.89
C LEU A 18 7.50 1.91 -11.34
N LEU A 19 8.71 1.49 -11.69
CA LEU A 19 9.20 1.50 -13.08
C LEU A 19 9.05 0.11 -13.68
N GLY A 20 8.54 0.05 -14.90
CA GLY A 20 8.43 -1.15 -15.72
C GLY A 20 9.22 -1.04 -17.01
N LEU A 21 9.51 -2.19 -17.61
CA LEU A 21 9.99 -2.28 -18.99
C LEU A 21 8.82 -2.68 -19.88
N THR A 22 8.63 -1.95 -20.98
CA THR A 22 7.66 -2.33 -22.01
C THR A 22 8.24 -3.42 -22.91
N GLU A 23 7.36 -4.12 -23.65
CA GLU A 23 7.76 -5.19 -24.58
C GLU A 23 8.73 -4.74 -25.68
N ILE A 24 8.75 -3.43 -25.98
CA ILE A 24 9.63 -2.81 -26.98
C ILE A 24 10.87 -2.14 -26.34
N GLY A 25 11.15 -2.41 -25.07
CA GLY A 25 12.34 -1.91 -24.36
C GLY A 25 12.25 -0.45 -23.88
N GLY A 26 11.05 0.14 -23.85
CA GLY A 26 10.82 1.46 -23.26
C GLY A 26 10.67 1.37 -21.73
N LEU A 27 10.85 2.51 -21.05
CA LEU A 27 10.50 2.65 -19.63
C LEU A 27 9.04 3.10 -19.50
N GLU A 28 8.27 2.38 -18.70
CA GLU A 28 6.93 2.76 -18.29
C GLU A 28 6.94 3.15 -16.80
N VAL A 29 6.25 4.24 -16.46
CA VAL A 29 6.04 4.68 -15.07
C VAL A 29 4.63 4.28 -14.67
N PHE A 30 4.49 3.32 -13.77
CA PHE A 30 3.19 2.96 -13.22
C PHE A 30 2.68 4.05 -12.30
N ALA A 31 1.37 4.23 -12.17
CA ALA A 31 0.79 5.25 -11.29
C ALA A 31 0.99 4.97 -9.79
N TYR A 32 1.29 3.72 -9.42
CA TYR A 32 1.43 3.28 -8.04
C TYR A 32 2.81 2.67 -7.79
N CYS A 33 3.33 2.79 -6.58
CA CYS A 33 4.62 2.18 -6.20
C CYS A 33 4.51 0.67 -5.94
N SER A 34 3.30 0.13 -5.76
CA SER A 34 3.04 -1.29 -5.60
C SER A 34 1.59 -1.65 -5.93
N ILE A 35 1.34 -2.92 -6.22
CA ILE A 35 -0.01 -3.47 -6.41
C ILE A 35 -0.89 -3.19 -5.18
N ALA A 36 -0.35 -3.37 -3.98
CA ALA A 36 -1.07 -3.09 -2.74
C ALA A 36 -1.53 -1.63 -2.62
N CYS A 37 -0.77 -0.66 -3.15
CA CYS A 37 -1.19 0.74 -3.18
C CYS A 37 -2.37 0.98 -4.13
N LYS A 38 -2.37 0.30 -5.27
CA LYS A 38 -3.46 0.34 -6.24
C LYS A 38 -4.73 -0.25 -5.62
N GLU A 39 -4.65 -1.46 -5.10
CA GLU A 39 -5.78 -2.18 -4.49
C GLU A 39 -6.38 -1.42 -3.30
N PHE A 40 -5.54 -0.86 -2.44
CA PHE A 40 -6.00 0.00 -1.34
C PHE A 40 -6.79 1.21 -1.85
N THR A 41 -6.28 1.89 -2.89
CA THR A 41 -6.93 3.08 -3.44
C THR A 41 -8.28 2.73 -4.07
N GLU A 42 -8.33 1.63 -4.82
CA GLU A 42 -9.58 1.11 -5.40
C GLU A 42 -10.59 0.73 -4.32
N ALA A 43 -10.17 0.01 -3.27
CA ALA A 43 -11.05 -0.34 -2.15
C ALA A 43 -11.55 0.89 -1.38
N SER A 44 -10.69 1.89 -1.18
CA SER A 44 -11.05 3.16 -0.53
C SER A 44 -12.11 3.92 -1.32
N LEU A 45 -11.99 3.96 -2.65
CA LEU A 45 -13.00 4.57 -3.52
C LEU A 45 -14.34 3.84 -3.48
N VAL A 46 -14.33 2.50 -3.39
CA VAL A 46 -15.56 1.71 -3.24
C VAL A 46 -16.24 2.05 -1.92
N VAL A 47 -15.51 2.06 -0.80
CA VAL A 47 -16.07 2.41 0.52
C VAL A 47 -16.60 3.84 0.53
N ALA A 48 -15.85 4.79 -0.01
CA ALA A 48 -16.25 6.21 -0.04
C ALA A 48 -17.50 6.48 -0.88
N ARG A 49 -17.80 5.63 -1.87
CA ARG A 49 -18.99 5.74 -2.74
C ARG A 49 -20.18 4.90 -2.25
N SER A 50 -19.99 4.06 -1.24
CA SER A 50 -21.03 3.17 -0.72
C SER A 50 -21.96 3.91 0.24
N GLU A 51 -23.18 3.41 0.39
CA GLU A 51 -24.10 3.92 1.41
C GLU A 51 -23.53 3.71 2.83
N PRO A 52 -23.76 4.66 3.75
CA PRO A 52 -23.30 4.54 5.13
C PRO A 52 -24.10 3.45 5.85
N THR A 53 -23.46 2.30 6.04
CA THR A 53 -23.97 1.16 6.78
C THR A 53 -22.92 0.68 7.78
N THR A 54 -23.31 -0.17 8.74
CA THR A 54 -22.37 -0.79 9.69
C THR A 54 -21.26 -1.58 8.97
N GLU A 55 -21.55 -2.20 7.83
CA GLU A 55 -20.55 -2.90 7.04
C GLU A 55 -19.58 -1.93 6.35
N THR A 56 -20.08 -0.81 5.83
CA THR A 56 -19.25 0.26 5.25
C THR A 56 -18.33 0.89 6.31
N GLU A 57 -18.83 1.09 7.53
CA GLU A 57 -18.05 1.57 8.68
C GLU A 57 -16.97 0.56 9.11
N ARG A 58 -17.32 -0.73 9.19
CA ARG A 58 -16.34 -1.79 9.47
C ARG A 58 -15.21 -1.81 8.43
N ARG A 59 -15.57 -1.67 7.15
CA ARG A 59 -14.59 -1.63 6.05
C ARG A 59 -13.72 -0.37 6.08
N SER A 60 -14.27 0.79 6.44
CA SER A 60 -13.47 2.01 6.57
C SER A 60 -12.43 1.86 7.68
N HIS A 61 -12.79 1.28 8.83
CA HIS A 61 -11.84 0.97 9.91
C HIS A 61 -10.74 0.00 9.46
N GLN A 62 -11.09 -1.04 8.69
CA GLN A 62 -10.08 -1.96 8.13
C GLN A 62 -9.11 -1.23 7.19
N LEU A 63 -9.61 -0.31 6.36
CA LEU A 63 -8.76 0.47 5.46
C LEU A 63 -7.80 1.39 6.23
N ILE A 64 -8.21 1.97 7.35
CA ILE A 64 -7.30 2.78 8.20
C ILE A 64 -6.09 1.94 8.63
N LEU A 65 -6.33 0.74 9.15
CA LEU A 65 -5.25 -0.18 9.58
C LEU A 65 -4.35 -0.58 8.40
N ILE A 66 -4.94 -0.87 7.24
CA ILE A 66 -4.16 -1.20 6.04
C ILE A 66 -3.29 -0.01 5.62
N ASN A 67 -3.82 1.22 5.64
CA ASN A 67 -3.06 2.41 5.29
C ASN A 67 -1.83 2.59 6.19
N GLU A 68 -2.00 2.39 7.49
CA GLU A 68 -0.89 2.41 8.45
C GLU A 68 0.17 1.37 8.10
N LEU A 69 -0.20 0.10 7.95
CA LEU A 69 0.72 -0.99 7.58
C LEU A 69 1.47 -0.70 6.26
N LEU A 70 0.78 -0.10 5.29
CA LEU A 70 1.40 0.27 4.02
C LEU A 70 2.36 1.47 4.13
N ASN A 71 2.19 2.35 5.10
CA ASN A 71 3.10 3.46 5.39
C ASN A 71 4.34 3.00 6.19
N LEU A 72 4.20 1.98 7.04
CA LEU A 72 5.29 1.43 7.85
C LEU A 72 6.43 0.82 7.03
N ARG A 73 6.20 0.49 5.76
CA ARG A 73 7.25 0.06 4.81
C ARG A 73 8.40 1.07 4.70
N ALA A 74 8.15 2.35 5.01
CA ALA A 74 9.18 3.39 4.99
C ALA A 74 10.17 3.26 6.16
N HIS A 75 9.77 2.54 7.21
CA HIS A 75 10.48 2.35 8.46
C HIS A 75 10.75 0.87 8.72
N ALA A 76 10.90 0.04 7.68
CA ALA A 76 11.05 -1.41 7.82
C ALA A 76 12.16 -1.83 8.81
N ALA A 77 13.25 -1.06 8.86
CA ALA A 77 14.36 -1.28 9.78
C ALA A 77 13.99 -1.09 11.27
N GLU A 78 13.00 -0.26 11.58
CA GLU A 78 12.54 -0.02 12.96
C GLU A 78 11.71 -1.19 13.51
N TYR A 79 11.28 -2.12 12.65
CA TYR A 79 10.50 -3.31 13.02
C TYR A 79 11.35 -4.58 13.19
N ASP A 80 12.56 -4.64 12.63
CA ASP A 80 13.49 -5.75 12.87
C ASP A 80 14.10 -5.72 14.29
N GLU A 81 14.10 -4.55 14.94
CA GLU A 81 14.63 -4.39 16.30
C GLU A 81 13.60 -4.61 17.41
N ALA A 82 12.39 -5.11 17.10
CA ALA A 82 11.45 -5.53 18.13
C ALA A 82 11.91 -6.88 18.73
N PRO A 83 12.44 -6.93 19.97
CA PRO A 83 12.85 -8.18 20.57
C PRO A 83 11.61 -8.96 20.98
N GLY A 84 11.14 -9.87 20.11
CA GLY A 84 10.01 -10.74 20.47
C GLY A 84 9.35 -11.57 19.38
N LEU A 85 9.57 -11.30 18.08
CA LEU A 85 8.85 -12.01 17.00
C LEU A 85 9.67 -13.10 16.29
N CYS A 86 10.97 -13.23 16.59
CA CYS A 86 11.84 -14.24 15.97
C CYS A 86 11.78 -15.64 16.64
N GLY A 87 10.90 -15.85 17.62
CA GLY A 87 10.86 -17.08 18.43
C GLY A 87 9.75 -18.08 18.12
N VAL A 88 8.84 -17.81 17.17
CA VAL A 88 7.61 -18.62 16.99
C VAL A 88 7.71 -19.65 15.87
N LEU A 89 8.77 -19.64 15.05
CA LEU A 89 8.89 -20.55 13.90
C LEU A 89 9.81 -21.76 14.11
N ASP A 90 10.47 -21.88 15.28
CA ASP A 90 11.39 -23.01 15.58
C ASP A 90 10.82 -24.04 16.58
N ALA A 91 9.50 -24.12 16.74
CA ALA A 91 8.85 -25.16 17.55
C ALA A 91 8.15 -26.19 16.65
N GLY A 92 8.94 -27.03 15.99
CA GLY A 92 8.43 -28.13 15.16
C GLY A 92 9.53 -29.04 14.65
N SER A 93 10.29 -29.67 15.57
CA SER A 93 11.04 -30.91 15.31
C SER A 93 10.24 -32.10 15.83
#